data_AF-A0A1F6AZW6-F1
#
_entry.id   AF-A0A1F6AZW6-F1
#
_cell.length_a   1.000
_cell.length_b   1.000
_cell.length_c   1.000
_cell.angle_alpha   90.00
_cell.angle_beta   90.00
_cell.angle_gamma   90.00
#
_symmetry.space_group_name_H-M   'P 1'
#
loop_
_entity.id
_entity.type
_entity.pdbx_description
1 polymer ?
#
loop_
_entity_poly.entity_id
_entity_poly.type
_entity_poly.pdbx_seq_one_letter_code
_entity_poly.pdbx_strand_id
1 'polypeptide(L)' 'MVDYSTQHVSQALVDEVVHALKTVNTYGSIEIYVQNSVVTQITVRNIKKTSVSIHHTNPTPRKMSGTVIVT' A
#
# COMPACT_ATOMS: atom_id res chain seq x y z
N MET A 1 30.77 13.63 5.15
CA MET A 1 29.81 13.54 4.02
C MET A 1 29.06 12.23 4.19
N VAL A 2 27.74 12.22 4.09
CA VAL A 2 26.96 10.99 4.27
C VAL A 2 27.19 10.08 3.07
N ASP A 3 27.54 8.82 3.31
CA ASP A 3 27.77 7.83 2.26
C ASP A 3 26.47 7.11 1.90
N TYR A 4 25.95 7.40 0.71
CA TYR A 4 24.73 6.80 0.17
C TYR A 4 25.02 5.74 -0.90
N SER A 5 26.23 5.18 -0.92
CA SER A 5 26.61 4.10 -1.81
C SER A 5 25.77 2.84 -1.57
N THR A 6 25.29 2.23 -2.64
CA THR A 6 24.64 0.91 -2.59
C THR A 6 25.65 -0.24 -2.56
N GLN A 7 26.91 0.02 -2.93
CA GLN A 7 27.99 -0.97 -2.86
C GLN A 7 28.54 -1.10 -1.43
N HIS A 8 28.37 -0.04 -0.63
CA HIS A 8 28.76 0.00 0.76
C HIS A 8 27.65 0.66 1.56
N VAL A 9 26.67 -0.15 1.98
CA VAL A 9 25.48 0.34 2.68
C VAL A 9 25.89 0.83 4.07
N SER A 10 26.02 2.15 4.20
CA SER A 10 26.40 2.80 5.46
C SER A 10 25.24 2.79 6.46
N GLN A 11 25.56 2.88 7.75
CA GLN A 11 24.53 3.01 8.80
C GLN A 11 23.64 4.23 8.58
N ALA A 12 24.21 5.34 8.09
CA ALA A 12 23.45 6.56 7.81
C ALA A 12 22.41 6.35 6.68
N LEU A 13 22.76 5.59 5.63
CA LEU A 13 21.79 5.23 4.58
C LEU A 13 20.67 4.34 5.14
N VAL A 14 21.01 3.39 6.03
CA VAL A 14 19.99 2.56 6.70
C VAL A 14 19.07 3.42 7.57
N ASP A 15 19.63 4.33 8.35
CA ASP A 15 18.86 5.21 9.24
C ASP A 15 17.90 6.11 8.46
N GLU A 16 18.32 6.63 7.31
CA GLU A 16 17.46 7.40 6.40
C GLU A 16 16.31 6.56 5.83
N VAL A 17 16.59 5.33 5.37
CA VAL A 17 15.54 4.43 4.88
C VAL A 17 14.56 4.06 6.00
N VAL A 18 15.06 3.80 7.21
CA VAL A 18 14.24 3.52 8.39
C VAL A 18 13.40 4.74 8.77
N HIS A 19 13.97 5.94 8.70
CA HIS A 19 13.23 7.18 8.95
C HIS A 19 12.11 7.36 7.92
N ALA A 20 12.42 7.21 6.63
CA ALA A 20 11.43 7.29 5.55
C ALA A 20 10.27 6.29 5.76
N LEU A 21 10.57 5.04 6.12
CA LEU A 21 9.56 4.03 6.45
C LEU A 21 8.66 4.45 7.62
N LYS A 22 9.22 5.05 8.68
CA LYS A 22 8.45 5.53 9.84
C LYS A 22 7.54 6.71 9.52
N THR A 23 7.82 7.46 8.46
CA THR A 23 6.96 8.57 8.00
C THR A 23 5.79 8.13 7.11
N VAL A 24 5.77 6.85 6.70
CA VAL A 24 4.59 6.24 6.07
C VAL A 24 3.54 6.02 7.16
N ASN A 25 2.41 6.70 7.04
CA ASN A 25 1.25 6.52 7.90
C ASN A 25 0.51 5.20 7.55
N THR A 26 -0.77 5.07 7.92
CA THR A 26 -1.59 3.85 7.78
C THR A 26 -1.42 3.08 6.46
N TYR A 27 -1.33 3.78 5.31
CA TYR A 27 -1.01 3.17 4.02
C TYR A 27 -0.09 4.08 3.23
N GLY A 28 0.81 3.48 2.45
CA GLY A 28 1.73 4.22 1.59
C GLY A 28 2.81 3.34 0.97
N SER A 29 3.81 4.00 0.41
CA SER A 29 5.02 3.37 -0.13
C SER A 29 6.23 4.28 0.06
N ILE A 30 7.41 3.67 0.02
CA ILE A 30 8.66 4.37 -0.21
C ILE A 30 9.21 3.94 -1.58
N GLU A 31 9.83 4.87 -2.30
CA GLU A 31 10.50 4.62 -3.58
C GLU A 31 11.94 5.13 -3.46
N ILE A 32 12.92 4.30 -3.80
CA ILE A 32 14.35 4.62 -3.72
C ILE A 32 14.90 4.70 -5.13
N TYR A 33 15.49 5.84 -5.47
CA TYR A 33 16.16 6.06 -6.76
C TYR A 33 17.66 5.96 -6.57
N VAL A 34 18.28 5.15 -7.44
CA VAL A 34 19.71 4.88 -7.44
C VAL A 34 20.28 5.29 -8.79
N GLN A 35 21.34 6.07 -8.79
CA GLN A 35 22.11 6.41 -9.98
C GLN A 35 23.60 6.19 -9.69
N ASN A 36 24.31 5.53 -10.61
CA ASN A 36 25.75 5.24 -10.47
C ASN A 36 26.10 4.58 -9.13
N SER A 37 25.29 3.62 -8.68
CA SER A 37 25.42 2.95 -7.37
C SER A 37 25.33 3.87 -6.14
N VAL A 38 24.70 5.04 -6.26
CA VAL A 38 24.45 5.96 -5.15
C VAL A 38 22.96 6.23 -5.07
N VAL A 39 22.38 6.14 -3.87
CA VAL A 39 21.01 6.60 -3.62
C VAL A 39 20.98 8.11 -3.78
N THR A 40 20.19 8.59 -4.75
CA THR A 40 20.08 10.02 -5.05
C THR A 40 18.78 10.62 -4.53
N GLN A 41 17.75 9.79 -4.30
CA GLN A 41 16.46 10.25 -3.81
C GLN A 41 15.71 9.11 -3.10
N ILE A 42 15.04 9.46 -1.99
CA ILE A 42 14.03 8.63 -1.33
C ILE A 42 12.73 9.41 -1.35
N THR A 43 11.70 8.86 -2.00
CA THR A 43 10.35 9.44 -2.04
C THR A 43 9.45 8.67 -1.09
N VAL A 44 8.68 9.40 -0.27
CA VAL A 44 7.65 8.82 0.59
C VAL A 44 6.27 9.20 0.07
N ARG A 45 5.40 8.22 -0.17
CA ARG A 45 4.02 8.43 -0.60
C ARG A 45 3.06 7.97 0.49
N ASN A 46 2.35 8.92 1.08
CA ASN A 46 1.27 8.63 2.02
C ASN A 46 -0.06 8.51 1.26
N ILE A 47 -0.77 7.40 1.46
CA ILE A 47 -2.00 7.06 0.73
C ILE A 47 -3.15 6.97 1.72
N LYS A 48 -4.15 7.83 1.56
CA LYS A 48 -5.42 7.70 2.28
C LYS A 48 -6.37 6.84 1.45
N LYS A 49 -6.70 5.64 1.93
CA LYS A 49 -7.77 4.84 1.35
C LYS A 49 -9.12 5.44 1.79
N THR A 50 -9.93 5.87 0.83
CA THR A 50 -11.32 6.23 1.07
C THR A 50 -12.18 4.98 0.90
N SER A 51 -13.12 4.75 1.82
CA SER A 51 -13.97 3.56 1.82
C SER A 51 -14.60 3.32 0.46
N VAL A 52 -14.20 2.25 -0.22
CA VAL A 52 -15.10 1.52 -1.10
C VAL A 52 -15.49 0.26 -0.33
N SER A 53 -16.23 0.45 0.76
CA SER A 53 -17.08 -0.62 1.26
C SER A 53 -18.18 -0.78 0.23
N ILE A 54 -17.89 -1.46 -0.88
CA ILE A 54 -18.96 -2.07 -1.68
C ILE A 54 -19.53 -3.09 -0.72
N HIS A 55 -20.61 -2.73 -0.05
CA HIS A 55 -21.41 -3.68 0.68
C HIS A 55 -21.78 -4.74 -0.36
N HIS A 56 -21.15 -5.90 -0.31
CA HIS A 56 -21.55 -7.04 -1.11
C HIS A 56 -22.89 -7.49 -0.51
N THR A 57 -23.97 -6.80 -0.84
CA THR A 57 -25.31 -7.28 -0.56
C THR A 57 -25.49 -8.48 -1.47
N ASN A 58 -25.19 -9.68 -0.96
CA ASN A 58 -25.69 -10.90 -1.58
C ASN A 58 -27.21 -10.71 -1.73
N PRO A 59 -27.78 -10.73 -2.95
CA PRO A 59 -29.22 -10.62 -3.10
C PRO A 59 -29.84 -11.84 -2.42
N THR A 60 -30.56 -11.59 -1.32
CA THR A 60 -31.35 -12.62 -0.64
C THR A 60 -32.29 -13.25 -1.67
N PRO A 61 -32.30 -14.58 -1.85
CA PRO A 61 -33.21 -15.21 -2.80
C PRO A 61 -34.65 -14.93 -2.39
N ARG A 62 -35.42 -14.24 -3.25
CA ARG A 62 -36.86 -14.09 -3.07
C ARG A 62 -37.48 -15.49 -3.11
N LYS A 63 -38.08 -15.94 -2.01
CA LYS A 63 -39.00 -17.09 -2.04
C LYS A 63 -40.18 -16.72 -2.93
N MET A 64 -40.27 -17.32 -4.12
CA MET A 64 -41.49 -17.28 -4.92
C MET A 64 -42.54 -18.17 -4.25
N SER A 65 -43.55 -17.56 -3.65
CA SER A 65 -44.75 -18.25 -3.17
C SER A 65 -45.62 -18.58 -4.37
N GLY A 66 -45.36 -19.72 -5.02
CA GLY A 66 -46.21 -20.27 -6.06
C GLY A 66 -46.99 -21.47 -5.52
N THR A 67 -48.30 -21.32 -5.32
CA THR A 67 -49.22 -22.45 -5.12
C THR A 67 -49.30 -23.24 -6.42
N VAL A 68 -48.89 -24.51 -6.39
CA VAL A 68 -49.10 -25.44 -7.51
C VAL A 68 -50.55 -25.90 -7.46
N ILE A 69 -51.36 -25.53 -8.44
CA ILE A 69 -52.66 -26.17 -8.70
C ILE A 69 -52.39 -27.29 -9.70
N VAL A 70 -52.55 -28.53 -9.26
CA VAL A 70 -52.55 -29.70 -10.13
C VAL A 70 -53.98 -29.89 -10.63
N THR A 71 -54.18 -29.88 -11.95
CA THR A 71 -55.43 -30.29 -12.62
C THR A 71 -55.11 -31.41 -13.59
#